data_AF-A0A9R0ECW7-F1
#
_entry.id   AF-A0A9R0ECW7-F1
#
_cell.length_a   1.000
_cell.length_b   1.000
_cell.length_c   1.000
_cell.angle_alpha   90.00
_cell.angle_beta   90.00
_cell.angle_gamma   90.00
#
_symmetry.space_group_name_H-M   'P 1'
#
loop_
_entity.id
_entity.type
_entity.pdbx_description
1 polymer ?
#
loop_
_entity_poly.entity_id
_entity_poly.type
_entity_poly.pdbx_seq_one_letter_code
_entity_poly.pdbx_strand_id
1 'polypeptide(L)'
;MECQKCKKILSKKGAHFMCQGSCQGTFHRGCVKGLAADMKAGKNRIYCNNCEDEGTDEEEVEEEVQDFEKILKDIQKKVSALPGLKKHLDTIQQSISVLSDKYDTLLFEHEESKGKISKLEKTVANINNRCVYLEKCNIALEQKLQAAEQSSFKQNLEIVGVEYIPGEKLREIVTKIGDEIGVKSDGIEWVKRNKYSKQENKPSSIMVGFKASGIESREEWLANRRKLIELNSSNFTGGSATNKVYINEDLTKATKTLLWNAKRQLKGIYKYIWVTNGKILVKRKDGDNTIWIRNENELCQLSK
;
A
#
# COMPACT_ATOMS: atom_id res chain seq x y z
N MET A 1 -29.82 -44.12 104.02
CA MET A 1 -30.41 -44.06 102.66
C MET A 1 -29.47 -43.27 101.77
N GLU A 2 -29.31 -43.68 100.52
CA GLU A 2 -28.44 -43.01 99.55
C GLU A 2 -29.29 -42.43 98.41
N CYS A 3 -28.84 -41.29 97.88
CA CYS A 3 -29.50 -40.67 96.75
C CYS A 3 -29.29 -41.53 95.49
N GLN A 4 -30.37 -42.00 94.87
CA GLN A 4 -30.26 -42.88 93.71
C GLN A 4 -29.59 -42.23 92.49
N LYS A 5 -29.62 -40.89 92.38
CA LYS A 5 -28.98 -40.16 91.27
C LYS A 5 -27.48 -39.94 91.45
N CYS A 6 -27.06 -39.46 92.61
CA CYS A 6 -25.64 -39.08 92.84
C CYS A 6 -24.87 -40.05 93.74
N LYS A 7 -25.54 -41.11 94.24
CA LYS A 7 -24.98 -42.17 95.09
C LYS A 7 -24.32 -41.68 96.39
N LYS A 8 -24.65 -40.46 96.84
CA LYS A 8 -24.19 -39.89 98.13
C LYS A 8 -25.23 -40.13 99.24
N ILE A 9 -24.76 -40.24 100.48
CA ILE A 9 -25.58 -40.51 101.68
C ILE A 9 -26.55 -39.34 101.95
N LEU A 10 -27.83 -39.67 102.21
CA LEU A 10 -28.86 -38.72 102.62
C LEU A 10 -28.81 -38.50 104.15
N SER A 11 -28.88 -37.23 104.58
CA SER A 11 -28.87 -36.88 106.01
C SER A 11 -30.11 -37.39 106.73
N LYS A 12 -29.93 -38.07 107.87
CA LYS A 12 -31.02 -38.66 108.69
C LYS A 12 -31.99 -37.63 109.27
N LYS A 13 -31.63 -36.33 109.31
CA LYS A 13 -32.48 -35.23 109.83
C LYS A 13 -32.96 -34.27 108.74
N GLY A 14 -32.60 -34.49 107.47
CA GLY A 14 -32.95 -33.59 106.35
C GLY A 14 -34.09 -34.10 105.48
N ALA A 15 -34.90 -33.18 104.94
CA ALA A 15 -35.99 -33.50 104.04
C ALA A 15 -35.47 -34.02 102.69
N HIS A 16 -35.72 -35.30 102.38
CA HIS A 16 -35.40 -35.94 101.11
C HIS A 16 -36.68 -36.15 100.27
N PHE A 17 -36.52 -36.32 98.96
CA PHE A 17 -37.63 -36.60 98.05
C PHE A 17 -37.74 -38.11 97.83
N MET A 18 -38.95 -38.65 97.92
CA MET A 18 -39.23 -40.06 97.64
C MET A 18 -40.17 -40.12 96.44
N CYS A 19 -39.71 -40.75 95.37
CA CYS A 19 -40.53 -40.96 94.18
C CYS A 19 -41.57 -42.04 94.48
N GLN A 20 -42.85 -41.78 94.18
CA GLN A 20 -43.92 -42.77 94.29
C GLN A 20 -44.13 -43.60 93.01
N GLY A 21 -43.29 -43.38 91.99
CA GLY A 21 -43.31 -44.14 90.74
C GLY A 21 -42.66 -45.52 90.87
N SER A 22 -42.52 -46.21 89.75
CA SER A 22 -41.94 -47.57 89.68
C SER A 22 -40.53 -47.67 90.28
N CYS A 23 -39.74 -46.59 90.23
CA CYS A 23 -38.38 -46.61 90.80
C CYS A 23 -38.32 -46.58 92.33
N GLN A 24 -39.39 -46.15 93.02
CA GLN A 24 -39.47 -45.97 94.49
C GLN A 24 -38.21 -45.32 95.11
N GLY A 25 -37.49 -44.52 94.33
CA GLY A 25 -36.15 -44.06 94.66
C GLY A 25 -36.15 -42.89 95.63
N THR A 26 -35.15 -42.85 96.52
CA THR A 26 -34.90 -41.70 97.39
C THR A 26 -33.83 -40.78 96.80
N PHE A 27 -34.10 -39.47 96.78
CA PHE A 27 -33.23 -38.47 96.13
C PHE A 27 -32.99 -37.25 97.04
N HIS A 28 -31.85 -36.59 96.86
CA HIS A 28 -31.69 -35.21 97.34
C HIS A 28 -32.67 -34.32 96.57
N ARG A 29 -33.26 -33.31 97.23
CA ARG A 29 -34.18 -32.37 96.56
C ARG A 29 -33.55 -31.68 95.36
N GLY A 30 -32.28 -31.28 95.45
CA GLY A 30 -31.53 -30.69 94.33
C GLY A 30 -31.10 -31.70 93.24
N CYS A 31 -31.24 -33.00 93.49
CA CYS A 31 -30.96 -34.03 92.48
C CYS A 31 -32.16 -34.28 91.55
N VAL A 32 -33.37 -33.89 91.93
CA VAL A 32 -34.55 -33.94 91.04
C VAL A 32 -34.64 -32.60 90.32
N LYS A 33 -34.41 -32.58 89.00
CA LYS A 33 -34.35 -31.31 88.25
C LYS A 33 -35.77 -30.71 88.22
N GLY A 34 -35.89 -29.43 88.57
CA GLY A 34 -37.17 -28.71 88.62
C GLY A 34 -37.88 -28.76 89.98
N LEU A 35 -37.59 -29.74 90.84
CA LEU A 35 -38.31 -29.94 92.10
C LEU A 35 -38.30 -28.71 93.03
N ALA A 36 -37.19 -27.97 93.09
CA ALA A 36 -37.13 -26.75 93.90
C ALA A 36 -38.03 -25.62 93.37
N ALA A 37 -38.24 -25.57 92.05
CA ALA A 37 -39.18 -24.62 91.43
C ALA A 37 -40.62 -25.06 91.67
N ASP A 38 -40.92 -26.36 91.56
CA ASP A 38 -42.25 -26.92 91.84
C ASP A 38 -42.70 -26.65 93.27
N MET A 39 -41.79 -26.83 94.25
CA MET A 39 -42.09 -26.54 95.66
C MET A 39 -42.30 -25.03 95.91
N LYS A 40 -41.59 -24.15 95.20
CA LYS A 40 -41.84 -22.69 95.28
C LYS A 40 -43.15 -22.29 94.62
N ALA A 41 -43.58 -23.02 93.60
CA ALA A 41 -44.86 -22.83 92.91
C ALA A 41 -46.04 -23.53 93.62
N GLY A 42 -45.82 -24.16 94.78
CA GLY A 42 -46.86 -24.87 95.53
C GLY A 42 -47.30 -26.20 94.90
N LYS A 43 -46.61 -26.70 93.88
CA LYS A 43 -46.91 -27.98 93.22
C LYS A 43 -46.31 -29.13 94.02
N ASN A 44 -47.15 -30.08 94.44
CA ASN A 44 -46.70 -31.27 95.15
C ASN A 44 -46.32 -32.37 94.16
N ARG A 45 -45.08 -32.33 93.68
CA ARG A 45 -44.55 -33.35 92.77
C ARG A 45 -44.36 -34.67 93.51
N ILE A 46 -44.80 -35.77 92.91
CA ILE A 46 -44.75 -37.12 93.51
C ILE A 46 -43.91 -38.12 92.70
N TYR A 47 -43.52 -37.78 91.46
CA TYR A 47 -42.67 -38.60 90.60
C TYR A 47 -41.32 -37.93 90.32
N CYS A 48 -40.25 -38.72 90.15
CA CYS A 48 -38.95 -38.22 89.71
C CYS A 48 -38.95 -38.01 88.18
N ASN A 49 -37.99 -37.25 87.65
CA ASN A 49 -37.89 -36.97 86.21
C ASN A 49 -37.91 -38.22 85.31
N ASN A 50 -37.46 -39.37 85.81
CA ASN A 50 -37.41 -40.60 85.03
C ASN A 50 -38.72 -41.41 85.06
N CYS A 51 -39.65 -41.04 85.93
CA CYS A 51 -40.98 -41.64 86.04
C CYS A 51 -42.08 -40.64 85.66
N GLU A 52 -41.71 -39.48 85.11
CA GLU A 52 -42.63 -38.43 84.67
C GLU A 52 -42.99 -38.58 83.18
N ASP A 53 -42.15 -39.25 82.39
CA ASP A 53 -42.29 -39.52 80.94
C ASP A 53 -43.25 -40.69 80.59
N GLU A 54 -44.32 -40.88 81.36
CA GLU A 54 -45.45 -41.69 80.89
C GLU A 54 -46.73 -40.86 80.96
N GLY A 55 -46.84 -39.89 80.04
CA GLY A 55 -48.04 -39.07 79.90
C GLY A 55 -47.97 -38.04 78.77
N THR A 56 -48.37 -38.48 77.56
CA THR A 56 -48.98 -37.69 76.45
C THR A 56 -48.22 -36.49 75.88
N ASP A 57 -47.72 -36.61 74.64
CA ASP A 57 -47.22 -35.50 73.82
C ASP A 57 -47.84 -35.50 72.40
N GLU A 58 -48.71 -34.52 72.14
CA GLU A 58 -49.29 -34.18 70.82
C GLU A 58 -48.57 -32.99 70.16
N GLU A 59 -47.42 -32.52 70.69
CA GLU A 59 -46.80 -31.24 70.29
C GLU A 59 -45.54 -31.33 69.38
N GLU A 60 -45.07 -32.52 68.98
CA GLU A 60 -43.87 -32.64 68.11
C GLU A 60 -44.15 -32.60 66.58
N VAL A 61 -45.42 -32.51 66.14
CA VAL A 61 -45.78 -32.63 64.71
C VAL A 61 -45.81 -31.27 63.96
N GLU A 62 -45.85 -30.12 64.66
CA GLU A 62 -46.06 -28.82 63.98
C GLU A 62 -44.79 -28.14 63.41
N GLU A 63 -43.60 -28.34 63.98
CA GLU A 63 -42.37 -27.70 63.48
C GLU A 63 -41.79 -28.38 62.22
N GLU A 64 -41.87 -29.71 62.09
CA GLU A 64 -41.42 -30.42 60.87
C GLU A 64 -42.33 -30.15 59.65
N VAL A 65 -43.63 -29.94 59.89
CA VAL A 65 -44.62 -29.67 58.83
C VAL A 65 -44.44 -28.26 58.24
N GLN A 66 -44.09 -27.26 59.06
CA GLN A 66 -43.83 -25.90 58.59
C GLN A 66 -42.58 -25.79 57.70
N ASP A 67 -41.53 -26.59 57.97
CA ASP A 67 -40.31 -26.60 57.15
C ASP A 67 -40.55 -27.35 55.82
N PHE A 68 -41.30 -28.45 55.84
CA PHE A 68 -41.76 -29.15 54.64
C PHE A 68 -42.64 -28.27 53.74
N GLU A 69 -43.52 -27.44 54.31
CA GLU A 69 -44.37 -26.51 53.56
C GLU A 69 -43.57 -25.39 52.88
N LYS A 70 -42.51 -24.88 53.55
CA LYS A 70 -41.57 -23.94 52.94
C LYS A 70 -40.82 -24.56 51.78
N ILE A 71 -40.31 -25.78 51.95
CA ILE A 71 -39.62 -26.53 50.90
C ILE A 71 -40.54 -26.79 49.71
N LEU A 72 -41.79 -27.19 49.95
CA LEU A 72 -42.80 -27.38 48.91
C LEU A 72 -43.10 -26.08 48.14
N LYS A 73 -43.23 -24.95 48.84
CA LYS A 73 -43.43 -23.63 48.20
C LYS A 73 -42.23 -23.21 47.35
N ASP A 74 -41.01 -23.47 47.80
CA ASP A 74 -39.79 -23.18 47.04
C ASP A 74 -39.62 -24.11 45.83
N ILE A 75 -39.95 -25.39 45.97
CA ILE A 75 -40.03 -26.34 44.85
C ILE A 75 -41.06 -25.85 43.84
N GLN A 76 -42.25 -25.45 44.28
CA GLN A 76 -43.31 -24.97 43.40
C GLN A 76 -42.92 -23.66 42.70
N LYS A 77 -42.19 -22.75 43.37
CA LYS A 77 -41.60 -21.55 42.75
C LYS A 77 -40.54 -21.90 41.69
N LYS A 78 -39.64 -22.83 41.97
CA LYS A 78 -38.60 -23.23 40.99
C LYS A 78 -39.19 -24.02 39.82
N VAL A 79 -40.17 -24.88 40.08
CA VAL A 79 -40.89 -25.65 39.06
C VAL A 79 -41.73 -24.74 38.16
N SER A 80 -42.37 -23.71 38.73
CA SER A 80 -43.13 -22.72 37.94
C SER A 80 -42.23 -21.82 37.07
N ALA A 81 -40.93 -21.73 37.34
CA ALA A 81 -39.96 -21.04 36.48
C ALA A 81 -39.46 -21.90 35.29
N LEU A 82 -39.58 -23.23 35.35
CA LEU A 82 -39.13 -24.16 34.29
C LEU A 82 -39.77 -23.90 32.90
N PRO A 83 -41.08 -23.57 32.79
CA PRO A 83 -41.69 -23.23 31.50
C PRO A 83 -41.09 -21.97 30.87
N GLY A 84 -40.73 -20.97 31.69
CA GLY A 84 -40.04 -19.77 31.23
C GLY A 84 -38.64 -20.08 30.72
N LEU A 85 -37.91 -20.92 31.45
CA LEU A 85 -36.58 -21.39 31.05
C LEU A 85 -36.63 -22.19 29.73
N LYS A 86 -37.64 -23.06 29.57
CA LYS A 86 -37.90 -23.81 28.32
C LYS A 86 -38.16 -22.87 27.15
N LYS A 87 -39.00 -21.84 27.32
CA LYS A 87 -39.23 -20.83 26.27
C LYS A 87 -37.94 -20.11 25.86
N HIS A 88 -37.07 -19.78 26.82
CA HIS A 88 -35.77 -19.19 26.50
C HIS A 88 -34.88 -20.15 25.72
N LEU A 89 -34.84 -21.44 26.09
CA LEU A 89 -34.10 -22.47 25.34
C LEU A 89 -34.63 -22.64 23.92
N ASP A 90 -35.96 -22.68 23.73
CA ASP A 90 -36.58 -22.77 22.40
C ASP A 90 -36.23 -21.54 21.53
N THR A 91 -36.23 -20.35 22.13
CA THR A 91 -35.84 -19.09 21.45
C THR A 91 -34.37 -19.08 21.07
N ILE A 92 -33.49 -19.56 21.96
CA ILE A 92 -32.07 -19.72 21.69
C ILE A 92 -31.85 -20.72 20.55
N GLN A 93 -32.57 -21.85 20.57
CA GLN A 93 -32.45 -22.87 19.53
C GLN A 93 -32.87 -22.34 18.15
N GLN A 94 -33.97 -21.58 18.08
CA GLN A 94 -34.36 -20.88 16.85
C GLN A 94 -33.30 -19.86 16.41
N SER A 95 -32.74 -19.09 17.35
CA SER A 95 -31.70 -18.11 17.04
C SER A 95 -30.43 -18.77 16.50
N ILE A 96 -30.03 -19.91 17.06
CA ILE A 96 -28.89 -20.71 16.60
C ILE A 96 -29.15 -21.26 15.19
N SER A 97 -30.36 -21.76 14.92
CA SER A 97 -30.73 -22.23 13.58
C SER A 97 -30.58 -21.11 12.54
N VAL A 98 -31.13 -19.93 12.81
CA VAL A 98 -31.03 -18.77 11.92
C VAL A 98 -29.58 -18.30 11.76
N LEU A 99 -28.79 -18.36 12.84
CA LEU A 99 -27.37 -18.01 12.78
C LEU A 99 -26.59 -18.99 11.90
N SER A 100 -26.89 -20.29 11.96
CA SER A 100 -26.29 -21.31 11.11
C SER A 100 -26.54 -21.03 9.63
N ASP A 101 -27.81 -20.76 9.26
CA ASP A 101 -28.16 -20.45 7.87
C ASP A 101 -27.45 -19.20 7.34
N LYS A 102 -27.34 -18.16 8.18
CA LYS A 102 -26.61 -16.93 7.84
C LYS A 102 -25.11 -17.18 7.72
N TYR A 103 -24.55 -18.06 8.55
CA TYR A 103 -23.14 -18.41 8.50
C TYR A 103 -22.81 -19.18 7.22
N ASP A 104 -23.64 -20.13 6.82
CA ASP A 104 -23.48 -20.86 5.56
C ASP A 104 -23.59 -19.93 4.34
N THR A 105 -24.54 -18.97 4.38
CA THR A 105 -24.67 -17.93 3.36
C THR A 105 -23.40 -17.06 3.28
N LEU A 106 -22.87 -16.62 4.43
CA LEU A 106 -21.64 -15.84 4.50
C LEU A 106 -20.43 -16.60 3.96
N LEU A 107 -20.32 -17.89 4.25
CA LEU A 107 -19.25 -18.75 3.70
C LEU A 107 -19.33 -18.84 2.18
N PHE A 108 -20.52 -19.00 1.62
CA PHE A 108 -20.73 -19.02 0.18
C PHE A 108 -20.32 -17.69 -0.48
N GLU A 109 -20.80 -16.57 0.05
CA GLU A 109 -20.44 -15.22 -0.43
C GLU A 109 -18.94 -14.95 -0.30
N HIS A 110 -18.31 -15.40 0.78
CA HIS A 110 -16.88 -15.28 1.01
C HIS A 110 -16.07 -16.04 -0.05
N GLU A 111 -16.44 -17.29 -0.36
CA GLU A 111 -15.74 -18.06 -1.39
C GLU A 111 -15.96 -17.46 -2.79
N GLU A 112 -17.17 -16.95 -3.08
CA GLU A 112 -17.44 -16.24 -4.33
C GLU A 112 -16.58 -14.96 -4.45
N SER A 113 -16.50 -14.17 -3.37
CA SER A 113 -15.68 -12.96 -3.30
C SER A 113 -14.19 -13.27 -3.47
N LYS A 114 -13.68 -14.31 -2.80
CA LYS A 114 -12.31 -14.80 -2.96
C LYS A 114 -12.02 -15.21 -4.41
N GLY A 115 -12.97 -15.87 -5.06
CA GLY A 115 -12.88 -16.21 -6.48
C GLY A 115 -12.81 -14.96 -7.38
N LYS A 116 -13.62 -13.93 -7.10
CA LYS A 116 -13.59 -12.64 -7.81
C LYS A 116 -12.25 -11.92 -7.60
N ILE A 117 -11.74 -11.86 -6.37
CA ILE A 117 -10.45 -11.24 -6.04
C ILE A 117 -9.32 -11.92 -6.80
N SER A 118 -9.24 -13.25 -6.79
CA SER A 118 -8.19 -13.97 -7.53
C SER A 118 -8.23 -13.72 -9.04
N LYS A 119 -9.43 -13.61 -9.63
CA LYS A 119 -9.59 -13.25 -11.05
C LYS A 119 -9.13 -11.81 -11.32
N LEU A 120 -9.46 -10.88 -10.43
CA LEU A 120 -9.02 -9.48 -10.54
C LEU A 120 -7.50 -9.37 -10.43
N GLU A 121 -6.87 -10.03 -9.46
CA GLU A 121 -5.41 -10.05 -9.29
C GLU A 121 -4.72 -10.56 -10.56
N LYS A 122 -5.20 -11.66 -11.14
CA LYS A 122 -4.68 -12.20 -12.42
C LYS A 122 -4.86 -11.20 -13.56
N THR A 123 -6.00 -10.52 -13.62
CA THR A 123 -6.29 -9.52 -14.65
C THR A 123 -5.37 -8.31 -14.51
N VAL A 124 -5.18 -7.79 -13.30
CA VAL A 124 -4.27 -6.69 -12.99
C VAL A 124 -2.85 -7.03 -13.38
N ALA A 125 -2.35 -8.23 -13.01
CA ALA A 125 -1.03 -8.69 -13.39
C ALA A 125 -0.86 -8.75 -14.92
N ASN A 126 -1.86 -9.29 -15.63
CA ASN A 126 -1.84 -9.37 -17.08
C ASN A 126 -1.86 -7.97 -17.74
N ILE A 127 -2.70 -7.05 -17.25
CA ILE A 127 -2.75 -5.66 -17.75
C ILE A 127 -1.41 -4.97 -17.52
N ASN A 128 -0.82 -5.09 -16.32
CA ASN A 128 0.46 -4.48 -16.02
C ASN A 128 1.58 -4.99 -16.95
N ASN A 129 1.63 -6.30 -17.19
CA ASN A 129 2.59 -6.89 -18.12
C ASN A 129 2.40 -6.36 -19.56
N ARG A 130 1.15 -6.20 -20.00
CA ARG A 130 0.83 -5.61 -21.30
C ARG A 130 1.23 -4.14 -21.38
N CYS A 131 1.01 -3.35 -20.33
CA CYS A 131 1.44 -1.96 -20.26
C CYS A 131 2.95 -1.83 -20.42
N VAL A 132 3.74 -2.59 -19.64
CA VAL A 132 5.20 -2.60 -19.73
C VAL A 132 5.68 -3.03 -21.12
N TYR A 133 5.03 -4.03 -21.72
CA TYR A 133 5.34 -4.45 -23.09
C TYR A 133 5.06 -3.34 -24.11
N LEU A 134 3.88 -2.71 -24.04
CA LEU A 134 3.49 -1.64 -24.94
C LEU A 134 4.39 -0.41 -24.80
N GLU A 135 4.80 -0.04 -23.59
CA GLU A 135 5.78 1.03 -23.35
C GLU A 135 7.11 0.74 -24.04
N LYS A 136 7.63 -0.49 -23.92
CA LYS A 136 8.86 -0.90 -24.62
C LYS A 136 8.70 -0.84 -26.14
N CYS A 137 7.57 -1.30 -26.66
CA CYS A 137 7.27 -1.21 -28.09
C CYS A 137 7.20 0.25 -28.56
N ASN A 138 6.58 1.13 -27.78
CA ASN A 138 6.44 2.54 -28.13
C ASN A 138 7.81 3.23 -28.19
N ILE A 139 8.66 3.03 -27.18
CA ILE A 139 10.05 3.53 -27.19
C ILE A 139 10.80 3.03 -28.42
N ALA A 140 10.69 1.75 -28.78
CA ALA A 140 11.35 1.20 -29.95
C ALA A 140 10.82 1.79 -31.27
N LEU A 141 9.53 2.06 -31.35
CA LEU A 141 8.90 2.69 -32.52
C LEU A 141 9.32 4.15 -32.67
N GLU A 142 9.32 4.92 -31.58
CA GLU A 142 9.81 6.30 -31.56
C GLU A 142 11.26 6.38 -32.03
N GLN A 143 12.13 5.48 -31.57
CA GLN A 143 13.53 5.41 -32.01
C GLN A 143 13.64 5.10 -33.51
N LYS A 144 12.84 4.16 -34.03
CA LYS A 144 12.80 3.84 -35.46
C LYS A 144 12.29 5.00 -36.30
N LEU A 145 11.27 5.70 -35.83
CA LEU A 145 10.72 6.88 -36.48
C LEU A 145 11.77 7.98 -36.59
N GLN A 146 12.44 8.32 -35.47
CA GLN A 146 13.51 9.31 -35.46
C GLN A 146 14.67 8.94 -36.40
N ALA A 147 15.05 7.66 -36.43
CA ALA A 147 16.09 7.17 -37.33
C ALA A 147 15.68 7.30 -38.82
N ALA A 148 14.42 6.96 -39.13
CA ALA A 148 13.87 7.09 -40.49
C ALA A 148 13.79 8.55 -40.93
N GLU A 149 13.29 9.44 -40.06
CA GLU A 149 13.24 10.88 -40.31
C GLU A 149 14.64 11.44 -40.57
N GLN A 150 15.61 11.12 -39.71
CA GLN A 150 16.98 11.59 -39.88
C GLN A 150 17.64 11.01 -41.14
N SER A 151 17.28 9.79 -41.55
CA SER A 151 17.75 9.19 -42.80
C SER A 151 17.27 9.96 -44.03
N SER A 152 16.07 10.54 -44.00
CA SER A 152 15.55 11.39 -45.09
C SER A 152 16.36 12.68 -45.28
N PHE A 153 17.16 13.07 -44.27
CA PHE A 153 18.06 14.23 -44.33
C PHE A 153 19.51 13.85 -44.64
N LYS A 154 19.83 12.56 -44.82
CA LYS A 154 21.20 12.07 -45.03
C LYS A 154 21.89 12.73 -46.22
N GLN A 155 21.15 13.02 -47.28
CA GLN A 155 21.66 13.66 -48.49
C GLN A 155 21.73 15.19 -48.40
N ASN A 156 21.29 15.77 -47.29
CA ASN A 156 21.18 17.21 -47.17
C ASN A 156 22.32 17.80 -46.34
N LEU A 157 22.65 19.05 -46.65
CA LEU A 157 23.52 19.93 -45.88
C LEU A 157 22.80 21.22 -45.53
N GLU A 158 23.20 21.81 -44.41
CA GLU A 158 22.75 23.12 -43.96
C GLU A 158 23.94 24.09 -43.94
N ILE A 159 23.85 25.15 -44.73
CA ILE A 159 24.81 26.25 -44.75
C ILE A 159 24.23 27.40 -43.93
N VAL A 160 24.94 27.81 -42.89
CA VAL A 160 24.51 28.84 -41.94
C VAL A 160 25.45 30.03 -42.01
N GLY A 161 24.91 31.24 -41.78
CA GLY A 161 25.71 32.47 -41.67
C GLY A 161 25.84 33.26 -42.98
N VAL A 162 25.25 32.78 -44.07
CA VAL A 162 25.17 33.49 -45.34
C VAL A 162 24.04 34.50 -45.30
N GLU A 163 24.36 35.79 -45.40
CA GLU A 163 23.39 36.88 -45.43
C GLU A 163 22.37 36.71 -46.57
N TYR A 164 21.24 37.40 -46.44
CA TYR A 164 20.22 37.41 -47.46
C TYR A 164 20.41 38.62 -48.36
N ILE A 165 20.55 38.41 -49.66
CA ILE A 165 20.57 39.49 -50.66
C ILE A 165 19.28 39.40 -51.50
N PRO A 166 18.53 40.51 -51.65
CA PRO A 166 17.37 40.53 -52.56
C PRO A 166 17.76 40.13 -53.99
N GLY A 167 17.04 39.17 -54.57
CA GLY A 167 17.33 38.66 -55.91
C GLY A 167 18.54 37.72 -55.99
N GLU A 168 19.02 37.22 -54.86
CA GLU A 168 20.15 36.28 -54.83
C GLU A 168 19.90 35.00 -55.64
N LYS A 169 20.98 34.52 -56.24
CA LYS A 169 21.01 33.22 -56.91
C LYS A 169 21.69 32.20 -56.03
N LEU A 170 20.90 31.48 -55.24
CA LEU A 170 21.41 30.54 -54.24
C LEU A 170 22.36 29.49 -54.83
N ARG A 171 22.09 28.99 -56.05
CA ARG A 171 22.98 28.00 -56.69
C ARG A 171 24.36 28.57 -56.97
N GLU A 172 24.45 29.82 -57.43
CA GLU A 172 25.75 30.48 -57.68
C GLU A 172 26.52 30.71 -56.37
N ILE A 173 25.83 31.12 -55.30
CA ILE A 173 26.43 31.29 -53.97
C ILE A 173 26.98 29.95 -53.46
N VAL A 174 26.19 28.88 -53.55
CA VAL A 174 26.64 27.54 -53.14
C VAL A 174 27.81 27.09 -54.00
N THR A 175 27.79 27.27 -55.32
CA THR A 175 28.93 26.93 -56.18
C THR A 175 30.22 27.64 -55.74
N LYS A 176 30.16 28.96 -55.47
CA LYS A 176 31.32 29.71 -54.95
C LYS A 176 31.83 29.15 -53.63
N ILE A 177 30.94 28.79 -52.71
CA ILE A 177 31.34 28.15 -51.44
C ILE A 177 32.05 26.82 -51.72
N GLY A 178 31.55 26.02 -52.67
CA GLY A 178 32.16 24.77 -53.13
C GLY A 178 33.57 24.99 -53.67
N ASP A 179 33.75 25.98 -54.53
CA ASP A 179 35.04 26.32 -55.14
C ASP A 179 36.07 26.72 -54.08
N GLU A 180 35.69 27.56 -53.11
CA GLU A 180 36.56 27.98 -52.00
C GLU A 180 37.00 26.81 -51.10
N ILE A 181 36.14 25.80 -50.92
CA ILE A 181 36.51 24.58 -50.18
C ILE A 181 37.18 23.52 -51.06
N GLY A 182 37.28 23.75 -52.37
CA GLY A 182 37.85 22.84 -53.36
C GLY A 182 37.01 21.60 -53.64
N VAL A 183 35.67 21.74 -53.61
CA VAL A 183 34.73 20.64 -53.84
C VAL A 183 33.72 21.01 -54.93
N LYS A 184 33.49 20.08 -55.87
CA LYS A 184 32.57 20.29 -56.99
C LYS A 184 31.11 20.33 -56.52
N SER A 185 30.29 21.04 -57.29
CA SER A 185 28.84 21.23 -57.02
C SER A 185 27.92 20.37 -57.91
N ASP A 186 28.48 19.46 -58.71
CA ASP A 186 27.75 18.69 -59.74
C ASP A 186 26.70 17.72 -59.14
N GLY A 187 26.95 17.26 -57.91
CA GLY A 187 26.04 16.36 -57.18
C GLY A 187 24.80 17.02 -56.60
N ILE A 188 24.70 18.36 -56.65
CA ILE A 188 23.62 19.13 -56.02
C ILE A 188 22.35 19.07 -56.86
N GLU A 189 21.29 18.50 -56.29
CA GLU A 189 19.97 18.41 -56.89
C GLU A 189 19.21 19.72 -56.75
N TRP A 190 19.06 20.20 -55.51
CA TRP A 190 18.28 21.39 -55.20
C TRP A 190 18.95 22.25 -54.12
N VAL A 191 18.65 23.54 -54.15
CA VAL A 191 19.08 24.52 -53.16
C VAL A 191 17.87 25.38 -52.80
N LYS A 192 17.62 25.58 -51.50
CA LYS A 192 16.55 26.47 -51.03
C LYS A 192 16.96 27.17 -49.76
N ARG A 193 16.49 28.41 -49.57
CA ARG A 193 16.63 29.07 -48.28
C ARG A 193 15.52 28.57 -47.34
N ASN A 194 15.88 28.32 -46.09
CA ASN A 194 14.91 27.99 -45.06
C ASN A 194 14.00 29.22 -44.81
N LYS A 195 12.76 29.00 -44.36
CA LYS A 195 11.82 30.11 -44.09
C LYS A 195 12.43 31.08 -43.08
N TYR A 196 12.19 32.38 -43.32
CA TYR A 196 12.81 33.44 -42.54
C TYR A 196 12.57 33.25 -41.05
N SER A 197 13.64 33.11 -40.27
CA SER A 197 13.53 33.10 -38.82
C SER A 197 13.21 34.51 -38.34
N LYS A 198 12.16 34.68 -37.53
CA LYS A 198 11.81 35.97 -36.89
C LYS A 198 12.84 36.44 -35.84
N GLN A 199 13.94 35.70 -35.64
CA GLN A 199 15.05 36.17 -34.82
C GLN A 199 15.81 37.24 -35.62
N GLU A 200 15.53 38.50 -35.31
CA GLU A 200 15.88 39.71 -36.08
C GLU A 200 17.36 39.89 -36.45
N ASN A 201 18.28 39.08 -35.93
CA ASN A 201 19.72 39.25 -36.11
C ASN A 201 20.47 38.04 -36.69
N LYS A 202 19.80 36.99 -37.18
CA LYS A 202 20.49 35.85 -37.82
C LYS A 202 19.94 35.57 -39.22
N PRO A 203 20.81 35.46 -40.23
CA PRO A 203 20.37 35.12 -41.57
C PRO A 203 19.84 33.69 -41.62
N SER A 204 18.82 33.47 -42.43
CA SER A 204 18.19 32.15 -42.60
C SER A 204 19.13 31.20 -43.31
N SER A 205 19.20 29.95 -42.85
CA SER A 205 20.10 28.96 -43.44
C SER A 205 19.72 28.59 -44.88
N ILE A 206 20.72 28.19 -45.65
CA ILE A 206 20.56 27.64 -47.00
C ILE A 206 20.64 26.11 -46.88
N MET A 207 19.60 25.44 -47.36
CA MET A 207 19.53 23.99 -47.42
C MET A 207 19.97 23.53 -48.81
N VAL A 208 20.86 22.54 -48.86
CA VAL A 208 21.40 21.96 -50.08
C VAL A 208 21.09 20.47 -50.07
N GLY A 209 20.35 19.99 -51.07
CA GLY A 209 20.06 18.57 -51.24
C GLY A 209 20.88 17.98 -52.38
N PHE A 210 21.55 16.87 -52.09
CA PHE A 210 22.35 16.13 -53.07
C PHE A 210 21.54 14.98 -53.66
N LYS A 211 21.84 14.64 -54.91
CA LYS A 211 21.31 13.43 -55.54
C LYS A 211 21.81 12.18 -54.80
N ALA A 212 21.14 11.05 -54.98
CA ALA A 212 21.62 9.77 -54.45
C ALA A 212 23.05 9.42 -54.93
N SER A 213 23.40 9.76 -56.17
CA SER A 213 24.75 9.60 -56.71
C SER A 213 25.75 10.64 -56.21
N GLY A 214 25.30 11.69 -55.50
CA GLY A 214 26.11 12.80 -55.00
C GLY A 214 26.48 12.70 -53.52
N ILE A 215 26.26 11.55 -52.87
CA ILE A 215 26.56 11.37 -51.44
C ILE A 215 28.05 11.54 -51.14
N GLU A 216 28.93 11.03 -52.00
CA GLU A 216 30.39 11.19 -51.82
C GLU A 216 30.80 12.66 -51.84
N SER A 217 30.26 13.43 -52.79
CA SER A 217 30.44 14.88 -52.84
C SER A 217 29.95 15.53 -51.54
N ARG A 218 28.76 15.17 -51.05
CA ARG A 218 28.24 15.68 -49.76
C ARG A 218 29.19 15.41 -48.59
N GLU A 219 29.84 14.25 -48.53
CA GLU A 219 30.86 13.95 -47.52
C GLU A 219 32.14 14.78 -47.71
N GLU A 220 32.58 15.00 -48.94
CA GLU A 220 33.73 15.89 -49.24
C GLU A 220 33.48 17.33 -48.80
N TRP A 221 32.26 17.84 -48.99
CA TRP A 221 31.83 19.15 -48.49
C TRP A 221 31.97 19.23 -46.97
N LEU A 222 31.53 18.19 -46.26
CA LEU A 222 31.64 18.12 -44.79
C LEU A 222 33.09 17.96 -44.32
N ALA A 223 33.94 17.26 -45.06
CA ALA A 223 35.34 17.07 -44.73
C ALA A 223 36.14 18.37 -44.92
N ASN A 224 35.87 19.10 -46.01
CA ASN A 224 36.60 20.33 -46.37
C ASN A 224 36.04 21.60 -45.71
N ARG A 225 34.92 21.55 -45.00
CA ARG A 225 34.26 22.71 -44.37
C ARG A 225 35.14 23.59 -43.50
N ARG A 226 36.23 23.06 -42.94
CA ARG A 226 37.17 23.82 -42.10
C ARG A 226 37.93 24.89 -42.88
N LYS A 227 38.01 24.79 -44.21
CA LYS A 227 38.60 25.84 -45.06
C LYS A 227 37.82 27.15 -45.00
N LEU A 228 36.55 27.13 -44.58
CA LEU A 228 35.73 28.33 -44.40
C LEU A 228 36.03 29.12 -43.11
N ILE A 229 36.93 28.67 -42.23
CA ILE A 229 37.15 29.30 -40.91
C ILE A 229 37.55 30.78 -41.02
N GLU A 230 38.27 31.14 -42.07
CA GLU A 230 38.77 32.50 -42.33
C GLU A 230 37.86 33.31 -43.25
N LEU A 231 36.84 32.68 -43.84
CA LEU A 231 35.90 33.32 -44.75
C LEU A 231 34.62 33.75 -44.03
N ASN A 232 33.95 34.75 -44.60
CA ASN A 232 32.70 35.28 -44.08
C ASN A 232 31.67 35.45 -45.21
N SER A 233 30.45 35.84 -44.85
CA SER A 233 29.33 35.95 -45.81
C SER A 233 29.64 36.79 -47.05
N SER A 234 30.28 37.96 -46.87
CA SER A 234 30.56 38.90 -47.97
C SER A 234 31.41 38.30 -49.10
N ASN A 235 32.26 37.31 -48.79
CA ASN A 235 33.08 36.61 -49.78
C ASN A 235 32.24 35.91 -50.87
N PHE A 236 30.98 35.56 -50.57
CA PHE A 236 30.14 34.76 -51.46
C PHE A 236 28.98 35.55 -52.09
N THR A 237 28.47 36.54 -51.35
CA THR A 237 27.22 37.24 -51.65
C THR A 237 27.43 38.58 -52.36
N GLY A 238 28.63 39.16 -52.29
CA GLY A 238 28.88 40.55 -52.71
C GLY A 238 28.25 41.59 -51.77
N GLY A 239 27.72 41.15 -50.61
CA GLY A 239 27.25 42.01 -49.53
C GLY A 239 28.39 42.50 -48.63
N SER A 240 28.04 42.94 -47.42
CA SER A 240 29.01 43.47 -46.45
C SER A 240 28.99 42.73 -45.10
N ALA A 241 28.12 41.72 -44.94
CA ALA A 241 28.06 40.99 -43.68
C ALA A 241 29.33 40.18 -43.42
N THR A 242 29.86 40.33 -42.20
CA THR A 242 31.07 39.63 -41.72
C THR A 242 30.74 38.37 -40.92
N ASN A 243 29.52 37.85 -41.06
CA ASN A 243 29.08 36.63 -40.40
C ASN A 243 29.93 35.44 -40.85
N LYS A 244 30.39 34.63 -39.90
CA LYS A 244 31.07 33.36 -40.20
C LYS A 244 30.12 32.39 -40.87
N VAL A 245 30.61 31.71 -41.92
CA VAL A 245 29.85 30.70 -42.65
C VAL A 245 30.21 29.30 -42.15
N TYR A 246 29.20 28.48 -41.91
CA TYR A 246 29.37 27.10 -41.44
C TYR A 246 28.58 26.14 -42.33
N ILE A 247 29.19 25.02 -42.68
CA ILE A 247 28.52 23.87 -43.31
C ILE A 247 28.27 22.82 -42.24
N ASN A 248 27.02 22.41 -42.07
CA ASN A 248 26.60 21.39 -41.12
C ASN A 248 25.83 20.27 -41.83
N GLU A 249 25.75 19.11 -41.18
CA GLU A 249 24.76 18.11 -41.55
C GLU A 249 23.35 18.65 -41.32
N ASP A 250 22.41 18.33 -42.21
CA ASP A 250 21.01 18.61 -41.96
C ASP A 250 20.44 17.64 -40.91
N LEU A 251 19.72 18.20 -39.94
CA LEU A 251 19.24 17.48 -38.77
C LEU A 251 17.75 17.71 -38.62
N THR A 252 17.04 16.71 -38.10
CA THR A 252 15.64 16.92 -37.69
C THR A 252 15.56 18.00 -36.61
N LYS A 253 14.39 18.65 -36.49
CA LYS A 253 14.16 19.64 -35.43
C LYS A 253 14.44 19.07 -34.04
N ALA A 254 14.02 17.82 -33.79
CA ALA A 254 14.26 17.14 -32.53
C ALA A 254 15.77 16.98 -32.26
N THR A 255 16.54 16.49 -33.25
CA THR A 255 18.00 16.34 -33.11
C THR A 255 18.71 17.68 -32.96
N LYS A 256 18.27 18.75 -33.65
CA LYS A 256 18.81 20.11 -33.46
C LYS A 256 18.60 20.61 -32.01
N THR A 257 17.41 20.40 -31.45
CA THR A 257 17.10 20.74 -30.06
C THR A 257 17.98 19.94 -29.09
N LEU A 258 18.08 18.63 -29.29
CA LEU A 258 18.91 17.75 -28.46
C LEU A 258 20.39 18.17 -28.52
N LEU A 259 20.91 18.50 -29.71
CA LEU A 259 22.28 18.99 -29.89
C LEU A 259 22.52 20.30 -29.15
N TRP A 260 21.55 21.23 -29.21
CA TRP A 260 21.64 22.50 -28.49
C TRP A 260 21.66 22.27 -26.98
N ASN A 261 20.77 21.42 -26.46
CA ASN A 261 20.74 21.03 -25.06
C ASN A 261 22.05 20.35 -24.64
N ALA A 262 22.56 19.40 -25.42
CA ALA A 262 23.80 18.69 -25.15
C ALA A 262 25.01 19.65 -25.08
N LYS A 263 25.15 20.54 -26.07
CA LYS A 263 26.20 21.56 -26.08
C LYS A 263 26.11 22.52 -24.90
N ARG A 264 24.90 22.81 -24.41
CA ARG A 264 24.68 23.69 -23.25
C ARG A 264 25.00 23.01 -21.93
N GLN A 265 24.49 21.80 -21.72
CA GLN A 265 24.59 21.07 -20.45
C GLN A 265 25.97 20.43 -20.25
N LEU A 266 26.57 19.89 -21.31
CA LEU A 266 27.84 19.17 -21.22
C LEU A 266 29.07 20.07 -21.43
N LYS A 267 28.85 21.39 -21.57
CA LYS A 267 29.92 22.36 -21.74
C LYS A 267 30.85 22.34 -20.53
N GLY A 268 32.15 22.14 -20.76
CA GLY A 268 33.15 22.07 -19.68
C GLY A 268 33.24 20.71 -18.98
N ILE A 269 32.23 19.86 -19.13
CA ILE A 269 32.24 18.47 -18.64
C ILE A 269 32.86 17.55 -19.70
N TYR A 270 32.42 17.70 -20.95
CA TYR A 270 32.91 16.94 -22.10
C TYR A 270 33.78 17.82 -23.00
N LYS A 271 34.99 17.35 -23.30
CA LYS A 271 35.93 18.06 -24.19
C LYS A 271 35.43 18.13 -25.64
N TYR A 272 34.75 17.08 -26.11
CA TYR A 272 34.30 16.97 -27.49
C TYR A 272 32.79 16.68 -27.56
N ILE A 273 32.09 17.49 -28.36
CA ILE A 273 30.67 17.31 -28.71
C ILE A 273 30.54 17.59 -30.21
N TRP A 274 30.17 16.58 -30.99
CA TRP A 274 30.09 16.72 -32.44
C TRP A 274 28.93 15.88 -33.02
N VAL A 275 28.67 16.11 -34.30
CA VAL A 275 27.67 15.36 -35.06
C VAL A 275 28.39 14.58 -36.14
N THR A 276 27.96 13.33 -36.33
CA THR A 276 28.40 12.48 -37.44
C THR A 276 27.25 11.57 -37.85
N ASN A 277 26.87 11.59 -39.13
CA ASN A 277 25.77 10.78 -39.67
C ASN A 277 24.45 10.99 -38.91
N GLY A 278 24.13 12.24 -38.59
CA GLY A 278 22.95 12.60 -37.81
C GLY A 278 22.99 12.19 -36.33
N LYS A 279 24.07 11.58 -35.85
CA LYS A 279 24.24 11.14 -34.45
C LYS A 279 25.03 12.18 -33.65
N ILE A 280 24.54 12.48 -32.44
CA ILE A 280 25.22 13.39 -31.51
C ILE A 280 26.18 12.57 -30.67
N LEU A 281 27.48 12.81 -30.84
CA LEU A 281 28.53 12.08 -30.17
C LEU A 281 29.25 12.99 -29.17
N VAL A 282 29.58 12.43 -28.01
CA VAL A 282 30.32 13.12 -26.96
C VAL A 282 31.49 12.28 -26.49
N LYS A 283 32.58 12.96 -26.12
CA LYS A 283 33.77 12.32 -25.55
C LYS A 283 34.38 13.24 -24.50
N ARG A 284 34.62 12.68 -23.32
CA ARG A 284 34.95 13.45 -22.12
C ARG A 284 36.38 13.97 -22.14
N LYS A 285 37.36 13.10 -22.39
CA LYS A 285 38.78 13.45 -22.55
C LYS A 285 39.41 12.64 -23.70
N ASP A 286 40.64 12.95 -24.06
CA ASP A 286 41.42 12.12 -24.98
C ASP A 286 41.57 10.70 -24.41
N GLY A 287 41.50 9.69 -25.29
CA GLY A 287 41.51 8.28 -24.87
C GLY A 287 40.17 7.70 -24.38
N ASP A 288 39.22 8.53 -23.90
CA ASP A 288 37.91 8.02 -23.44
C ASP A 288 37.05 7.45 -24.60
N ASN A 289 36.11 6.57 -24.25
CA ASN A 289 35.13 6.04 -25.19
C ASN A 289 34.16 7.13 -25.68
N THR A 290 33.76 7.05 -26.95
CA THR A 290 32.74 7.92 -27.52
C THR A 290 31.35 7.43 -27.12
N ILE A 291 30.51 8.34 -26.65
CA ILE A 291 29.13 8.06 -26.24
C ILE A 291 28.19 8.71 -27.26
N TRP A 292 27.18 7.96 -27.71
CA TRP A 292 26.11 8.49 -28.55
C TRP A 292 24.92 8.89 -27.68
N ILE A 293 24.50 10.15 -27.79
CA ILE A 293 23.28 10.67 -27.15
C ILE A 293 22.11 10.49 -28.10
N ARG A 294 21.16 9.63 -27.73
CA ARG A 294 19.96 9.31 -28.52
C ARG A 294 18.76 10.15 -28.15
N ASN A 295 18.65 10.53 -26.88
CA ASN A 295 17.48 11.23 -26.34
C ASN A 295 17.85 12.09 -25.11
N GLU A 296 16.88 12.86 -24.64
CA GLU A 296 17.05 13.74 -23.48
C GLU A 296 17.32 12.98 -22.17
N ASN A 297 16.81 11.75 -22.01
CA ASN A 297 17.06 10.95 -20.81
C ASN A 297 18.53 10.54 -20.70
N GLU A 298 19.12 10.09 -21.81
CA GLU A 298 20.56 9.81 -21.88
C GLU A 298 21.37 11.08 -21.63
N LEU A 299 20.97 12.24 -22.17
CA LEU A 299 21.64 13.51 -21.89
C LEU A 299 21.62 13.88 -20.40
N CYS A 300 20.46 13.75 -19.73
CA CYS A 300 20.30 14.02 -18.31
C CYS A 300 21.13 13.09 -17.40
N GLN A 301 21.47 11.88 -17.87
CA GLN A 301 22.37 10.99 -17.14
C GLN A 301 23.83 11.41 -17.25
N LEU A 302 24.23 12.04 -18.37
CA LEU A 302 25.60 12.48 -18.63
C LEU A 302 25.93 13.85 -18.03
N SER A 303 24.91 14.64 -17.66
CA SER A 303 25.07 15.96 -17.04
C SER A 303 25.12 15.93 -15.51
N LYS A 304 24.93 14.76 -14.89
CA LYS A 304 25.15 14.50 -13.47
C LYS A 304 26.62 14.19 -13.19
#